data_AF-A0A7I7LAK3-F1
#
_entry.id   AF-A0A7I7LAK3-F1
#
_cell.length_a   1.000
_cell.length_b   1.000
_cell.length_c   1.000
_cell.angle_alpha   90.00
_cell.angle_beta   90.00
_cell.angle_gamma   90.00
#
_symmetry.space_group_name_H-M   'P 1'
#
loop_
_entity.id
_entity.type
_entity.pdbx_description
1 polymer ?
#
loop_
_entity_poly.entity_id
_entity_poly.type
_entity_poly.pdbx_seq_one_letter_code
_entity_poly.pdbx_strand_id
1 'polypeptide(L)'
;MKWVTYRSADGERVGVLSDGSIYAMAPGVALLDLIARGADGLREAGQNALRSPSEVVALDEVTLAAPIPRPPSIRDSLCFLDHMRNCQEAVGGGRVLMDTWYRIPAFYFACPATVLGPYDDAPMAPGSAWQDFELEIAAVIGTGGQDLSVEQAEQAIIGYTIFNDWSARDLQQLEG
;
A
#
# COMPACT_ATOMS: atom_id res chain seq x y z
N MET A 1 -9.12 -2.27 13.15
CA MET A 1 -8.82 -0.83 13.38
C MET A 1 -8.36 -0.24 12.06
N LYS A 2 -8.67 1.02 11.74
CA LYS A 2 -8.26 1.66 10.48
C LYS A 2 -7.29 2.80 10.79
N TRP A 3 -6.07 2.69 10.30
CA TRP A 3 -5.05 3.74 10.42
C TRP A 3 -5.04 4.61 9.17
N VAL A 4 -4.88 5.91 9.36
CA VAL A 4 -4.79 6.88 8.28
C VAL A 4 -3.64 7.84 8.54
N THR A 5 -3.06 8.35 7.45
CA THR A 5 -2.16 9.50 7.46
C THR A 5 -2.84 10.64 6.71
N TYR A 6 -2.82 11.84 7.26
CA TYR A 6 -3.45 13.02 6.67
C TYR A 6 -2.49 14.22 6.73
N ARG A 7 -2.69 15.18 5.82
CA ARG A 7 -1.92 16.43 5.78
C ARG A 7 -2.61 17.46 6.68
N SER A 8 -1.85 18.05 7.59
CA SER A 8 -2.27 19.15 8.46
C SER A 8 -1.42 20.40 8.22
N ALA A 9 -1.75 21.52 8.85
CA ALA A 9 -0.96 22.76 8.77
C ALA A 9 0.50 22.58 9.26
N ASP A 10 0.71 21.69 10.24
CA ASP A 10 2.02 21.42 10.85
C ASP A 10 2.73 20.21 10.22
N GLY A 11 2.23 19.71 9.08
CA GLY A 11 2.77 18.55 8.37
C GLY A 11 1.87 17.32 8.42
N GLU A 12 2.44 16.16 8.07
CA GLU A 12 1.71 14.89 8.08
C GLU A 12 1.42 14.40 9.50
N ARG A 13 0.22 13.86 9.69
CA ARG A 13 -0.33 13.39 10.96
C ARG A 13 -0.88 11.98 10.80
N VAL A 14 -0.81 11.19 11.86
CA VAL A 14 -1.31 9.82 11.89
C VAL A 14 -2.43 9.70 12.90
N GLY A 15 -3.46 8.91 12.60
CA GLY A 15 -4.56 8.67 13.52
C GLY A 15 -5.35 7.41 13.21
N VAL A 16 -6.27 7.10 14.12
CA VAL A 16 -7.24 6.02 13.93
C VAL A 16 -8.55 6.61 13.41
N LEU A 17 -9.04 6.10 12.28
CA LEU A 17 -10.34 6.46 11.74
C LEU A 17 -11.44 5.62 12.42
N SER A 18 -12.38 6.28 13.07
CA SER A 18 -13.61 5.69 13.61
C SER A 18 -14.77 6.66 13.40
N ASP A 19 -15.92 6.15 12.94
CA ASP A 19 -17.18 6.91 12.86
C ASP A 19 -17.06 8.26 12.12
N GLY A 20 -16.28 8.29 11.03
CA GLY A 20 -16.07 9.49 10.20
C GLY A 20 -15.08 10.50 10.80
N SER A 21 -14.48 10.21 11.95
CA SER A 21 -13.52 11.08 12.64
C SER A 21 -12.15 10.40 12.77
N ILE A 22 -11.10 11.19 12.70
CA ILE A 22 -9.72 10.75 12.90
C ILE A 22 -9.28 11.16 14.30
N TYR A 23 -8.93 10.16 15.10
CA TYR A 23 -8.40 10.30 16.45
C TYR A 23 -6.87 10.31 16.37
N ALA A 24 -6.29 11.50 16.40
CA ALA A 24 -4.90 11.69 16.00
C ALA A 24 -3.91 11.38 17.12
N MET A 25 -2.80 10.77 16.72
CA MET A 25 -1.58 10.66 17.51
C MET A 25 -0.93 12.03 17.72
N ALA A 26 -0.06 12.14 18.71
CA ALA A 26 0.74 13.33 18.94
C ALA A 26 1.57 13.73 17.70
N PRO A 27 1.89 15.04 17.52
CA PRO A 27 2.74 15.50 16.43
C PRO A 27 4.07 14.73 16.36
N GLY A 28 4.55 14.47 15.14
CA GLY A 28 5.83 13.79 14.89
C GLY A 28 5.79 12.26 14.97
N VAL A 29 4.64 11.65 15.32
CA VAL A 29 4.48 10.19 15.28
C VAL A 29 4.21 9.73 13.84
N ALA A 30 5.08 8.88 13.29
CA ALA A 30 4.84 8.21 12.01
C ALA A 30 4.20 6.82 12.19
N LEU A 31 3.40 6.40 11.21
CA LEU A 31 2.76 5.07 11.27
C LEU A 31 3.80 3.95 11.26
N LEU A 32 4.91 4.13 10.54
CA LEU A 32 6.04 3.21 10.54
C LEU A 32 6.60 2.97 11.94
N ASP A 33 6.71 4.02 12.76
CA ASP A 33 7.22 3.88 14.14
C ASP A 33 6.27 3.09 15.04
N LEU A 34 4.96 3.13 14.74
CA LEU A 34 3.96 2.33 15.44
C LEU A 34 3.98 0.88 14.97
N ILE A 35 4.13 0.66 13.66
CA ILE A 35 4.28 -0.65 13.04
C ILE A 35 5.52 -1.38 13.59
N ALA A 36 6.62 -0.66 13.77
CA ALA A 36 7.87 -1.19 14.33
C ALA A 36 7.73 -1.73 15.77
N ARG A 37 6.64 -1.39 16.48
CA ARG A 37 6.33 -1.92 17.82
C ARG A 37 5.65 -3.29 17.78
N GLY A 38 5.41 -3.84 16.60
CA GLY A 38 4.67 -5.08 16.39
C GLY A 38 3.16 -4.89 16.50
N ALA A 39 2.41 -5.95 16.19
CA ALA A 39 0.95 -5.91 16.09
C ALA A 39 0.26 -5.46 17.39
N ASP A 40 0.75 -5.94 18.55
CA ASP A 40 0.21 -5.57 19.85
C ASP A 40 0.49 -4.12 20.21
N GLY A 41 1.71 -3.63 19.95
CA GLY A 41 2.07 -2.24 20.18
C GLY A 41 1.30 -1.27 19.28
N LEU A 42 1.08 -1.64 18.01
CA LEU A 42 0.23 -0.89 17.09
C LEU A 42 -1.21 -0.85 17.60
N ARG A 43 -1.76 -2.00 18.01
CA ARG A 43 -3.13 -2.09 18.54
C ARG A 43 -3.31 -1.25 19.81
N GLU A 44 -2.38 -1.33 20.75
CA GLU A 44 -2.40 -0.54 21.99
C GLU A 44 -2.33 0.96 21.68
N ALA A 45 -1.42 1.39 20.79
CA ALA A 45 -1.29 2.79 20.40
C ALA A 45 -2.61 3.34 19.84
N GLY A 46 -3.30 2.55 19.01
CA GLY A 46 -4.59 2.98 18.45
C GLY A 46 -5.73 2.97 19.47
N GLN A 47 -5.75 2.04 20.43
CA GLN A 47 -6.70 2.08 21.54
C GLN A 47 -6.49 3.33 22.40
N ASN A 48 -5.23 3.71 22.63
CA ASN A 48 -4.89 4.94 23.35
C ASN A 48 -5.30 6.18 22.55
N ALA A 49 -5.09 6.21 21.24
CA ALA A 49 -5.54 7.30 20.37
C ALA A 49 -7.06 7.50 20.43
N LEU A 50 -7.84 6.42 20.38
CA LEU A 50 -9.31 6.49 20.51
C LEU A 50 -9.77 6.99 21.89
N ARG A 51 -9.01 6.70 22.95
CA ARG A 51 -9.36 7.10 24.33
C ARG A 51 -8.92 8.51 24.70
N SER A 52 -7.74 8.92 24.25
CA SER A 52 -7.10 10.18 24.63
C SER A 52 -6.32 10.74 23.43
N PRO A 53 -7.01 11.14 22.35
CA PRO A 53 -6.37 11.68 21.17
C PRO A 53 -5.71 13.03 21.49
N SER A 54 -4.69 13.39 20.71
CA SER A 54 -4.13 14.75 20.74
C SER A 54 -5.07 15.78 20.12
N GLU A 55 -5.85 15.36 19.12
CA GLU A 55 -6.90 16.11 18.45
C GLU A 55 -7.88 15.12 17.79
N VAL A 56 -9.11 15.57 17.56
CA VAL A 56 -10.11 14.85 16.77
C VAL A 56 -10.50 15.74 15.61
N VAL A 57 -10.34 15.23 14.39
CA VAL A 57 -10.67 15.96 13.15
C VAL A 57 -11.64 15.15 12.30
N ALA A 58 -12.56 15.82 11.61
CA ALA A 58 -13.46 15.13 10.70
C ALA A 58 -12.70 14.66 9.44
N LEU A 59 -13.06 13.49 8.92
CA LEU A 59 -12.38 12.91 7.75
C LEU A 59 -12.49 13.80 6.51
N ASP A 60 -13.61 14.51 6.35
CA ASP A 60 -13.90 15.39 5.21
C ASP A 60 -13.28 16.79 5.35
N GLU A 61 -12.68 17.11 6.49
CA GLU A 61 -11.95 18.37 6.73
C GLU A 61 -10.45 18.26 6.44
N VAL A 62 -9.95 17.07 6.08
CA VAL A 62 -8.52 16.84 5.85
C VAL A 62 -8.24 16.21 4.49
N THR A 63 -7.03 16.45 3.97
CA THR A 63 -6.51 15.70 2.81
C THR A 63 -5.78 14.46 3.29
N LEU A 64 -6.23 13.28 2.88
CA LEU A 64 -5.52 12.03 3.16
C LEU A 64 -4.22 11.94 2.34
N ALA A 65 -3.17 11.48 2.99
CA ALA A 65 -1.99 10.92 2.32
C ALA A 65 -2.14 9.39 2.24
N ALA A 66 -1.21 8.70 1.55
CA ALA A 66 -1.14 7.25 1.67
C ALA A 66 -0.93 6.85 3.13
N PRO A 67 -1.48 5.71 3.61
CA PRO A 67 -1.30 5.29 5.01
C PRO A 67 0.17 5.28 5.44
N ILE A 68 1.07 4.85 4.53
CA ILE A 68 2.52 4.95 4.67
C ILE A 68 3.04 5.75 3.48
N PRO A 69 3.24 7.08 3.60
CA PRO A 69 3.64 7.92 2.46
C PRO A 69 5.02 7.60 1.88
N ARG A 70 5.91 7.05 2.72
CA ARG A 70 7.30 6.73 2.37
C ARG A 70 7.64 5.33 2.87
N PRO A 71 7.09 4.26 2.25
CA PRO A 71 7.37 2.90 2.69
C PRO A 71 8.85 2.55 2.43
N PRO A 72 9.50 1.74 3.26
CA PRO A 72 10.90 1.37 3.04
C PRO A 72 11.10 0.46 1.83
N SER A 73 10.07 -0.28 1.43
CA SER A 73 10.08 -1.18 0.27
C SER A 73 8.65 -1.44 -0.19
N ILE A 74 8.47 -1.59 -1.50
CA ILE A 74 7.24 -2.09 -2.13
C ILE A 74 7.65 -3.27 -3.01
N ARG A 75 6.94 -4.38 -2.88
CA ARG A 75 7.10 -5.57 -3.74
C ARG A 75 5.75 -5.85 -4.37
N ASP A 76 5.66 -5.63 -5.67
CA ASP A 76 4.45 -5.88 -6.42
C ASP A 76 4.54 -7.24 -7.13
N SER A 77 3.49 -8.05 -7.00
CA SER A 77 3.49 -9.48 -7.31
C SER A 77 2.45 -9.85 -8.37
N LEU A 78 2.84 -10.73 -9.28
CA LEU A 78 2.03 -11.12 -10.43
C LEU A 78 1.14 -12.34 -10.11
N CYS A 79 0.37 -12.25 -9.03
CA CYS A 79 -0.30 -13.39 -8.38
C CYS A 79 -1.74 -13.66 -8.86
N PHE A 80 -2.32 -12.78 -9.69
CA PHE A 80 -3.69 -12.97 -10.20
C PHE A 80 -3.67 -13.76 -11.51
N LEU A 81 -4.06 -15.03 -11.43
CA LEU A 81 -4.01 -15.98 -12.53
C LEU A 81 -4.68 -15.45 -13.82
N ASP A 82 -5.90 -14.94 -13.71
CA ASP A 82 -6.63 -14.50 -14.90
C ASP A 82 -6.09 -13.19 -15.47
N HIS A 83 -5.52 -12.30 -14.63
CA HIS A 83 -4.79 -11.13 -15.11
C HIS A 83 -3.60 -11.58 -15.98
N MET A 84 -2.77 -12.51 -15.48
CA MET A 84 -1.62 -13.02 -16.23
C MET A 84 -1.99 -13.73 -17.52
N ARG A 85 -3.09 -14.51 -17.52
CA ARG A 85 -3.62 -15.15 -18.73
C ARG A 85 -4.04 -14.12 -19.78
N ASN A 86 -4.70 -13.04 -19.34
CA ASN A 86 -5.17 -12.00 -20.24
C ASN A 86 -3.99 -11.19 -20.80
N CYS A 87 -2.98 -10.88 -19.98
CA CYS A 87 -1.76 -10.22 -20.45
C CYS A 87 -1.03 -11.07 -21.50
N GLN A 88 -0.89 -12.38 -21.27
CA GLN A 88 -0.24 -13.28 -22.22
C GLN A 88 -1.02 -13.38 -23.55
N GLU A 89 -2.35 -13.40 -23.49
CA GLU A 89 -3.21 -13.39 -24.68
C GLU A 89 -3.11 -12.05 -25.44
N ALA A 90 -3.07 -10.92 -24.73
CA ALA A 90 -2.99 -9.58 -25.32
C ALA A 90 -1.70 -9.36 -26.13
N VAL A 91 -0.60 -10.02 -25.76
CA VAL A 91 0.68 -9.98 -26.49
C VAL A 91 0.80 -11.08 -27.56
N GLY A 92 -0.30 -11.75 -27.91
CA GLY A 92 -0.35 -12.78 -28.96
C GLY A 92 0.07 -14.18 -28.52
N GLY A 93 0.25 -14.41 -27.22
CA GLY A 93 0.44 -15.74 -26.64
C GLY A 93 -0.88 -16.50 -26.44
N GLY A 94 -0.79 -17.71 -25.90
CA GLY A 94 -1.96 -18.47 -25.44
C GLY A 94 -2.36 -18.13 -24.00
N ARG A 95 -3.42 -18.74 -23.49
CA ARG A 95 -3.85 -18.59 -22.08
C ARG A 95 -3.20 -19.59 -21.11
N VAL A 96 -2.23 -20.38 -21.59
CA VAL A 96 -1.51 -21.37 -20.78
C VAL A 96 -0.20 -20.74 -20.31
N LEU A 97 -0.10 -20.49 -19.00
CA LEU A 97 1.12 -20.01 -18.36
C LEU A 97 2.13 -21.14 -18.22
N MET A 98 3.42 -20.80 -18.18
CA MET A 98 4.49 -21.76 -17.87
C MET A 98 4.32 -22.34 -16.45
N ASP A 99 4.72 -23.60 -16.26
CA ASP A 99 4.66 -24.30 -14.96
C ASP A 99 5.31 -23.50 -13.81
N THR A 100 6.40 -22.79 -14.11
CA THR A 100 7.13 -21.94 -13.16
C THR A 100 6.23 -20.92 -12.44
N TRP A 101 5.21 -20.37 -13.11
CA TRP A 101 4.28 -19.41 -12.51
C TRP A 101 3.53 -20.00 -11.30
N TYR A 102 3.19 -21.30 -11.36
CA TYR A 102 2.50 -22.01 -10.27
C TYR A 102 3.43 -22.43 -9.13
N ARG A 103 4.75 -22.25 -9.29
CA ARG A 103 5.77 -22.72 -8.34
C ARG A 103 6.43 -21.59 -7.58
N ILE A 104 6.61 -20.43 -8.21
CA ILE A 104 7.30 -19.28 -7.64
C ILE A 104 6.52 -18.02 -8.02
N PRO A 105 5.95 -17.27 -7.04
CA PRO A 105 5.28 -16.02 -7.35
C PRO A 105 6.32 -14.98 -7.77
N ALA A 106 6.24 -14.55 -9.02
CA ALA A 106 7.07 -13.47 -9.53
C ALA A 106 6.67 -12.14 -8.88
N PHE A 107 7.66 -11.31 -8.59
CA PHE A 107 7.48 -9.95 -8.10
C PHE A 107 8.60 -9.05 -8.60
N TYR A 108 8.39 -7.74 -8.56
CA TYR A 108 9.42 -6.73 -8.78
C TYR A 108 9.40 -5.68 -7.66
N PHE A 109 10.46 -4.87 -7.60
CA PHE A 109 10.54 -3.77 -6.65
C PHE A 109 9.97 -2.50 -7.28
N ALA A 110 8.79 -2.07 -6.83
CA ALA A 110 8.24 -0.78 -7.19
C ALA A 110 8.96 0.36 -6.46
N CYS A 111 8.92 1.57 -7.01
CA CYS A 111 9.63 2.73 -6.46
C CYS A 111 8.87 3.33 -5.25
N PRO A 112 9.36 3.16 -4.01
CA PRO A 112 8.66 3.67 -2.82
C PRO A 112 8.62 5.20 -2.72
N ALA A 113 9.46 5.90 -3.49
CA ALA A 113 9.53 7.36 -3.48
C ALA A 113 8.39 8.03 -4.26
N THR A 114 7.55 7.24 -4.96
CA THR A 114 6.52 7.75 -5.88
C THR A 114 5.08 7.53 -5.39
N VAL A 115 4.92 7.11 -4.14
CA VAL A 115 3.60 6.84 -3.55
C VAL A 115 2.76 8.12 -3.47
N LEU A 116 1.51 8.01 -3.94
CA LEU A 116 0.52 9.08 -3.93
C LEU A 116 -0.56 8.83 -2.89
N GLY A 117 -1.18 9.90 -2.40
CA GLY A 117 -2.39 9.82 -1.58
C GLY A 117 -3.59 9.27 -2.39
N PRO A 118 -4.62 8.76 -1.69
CA PRO A 118 -5.76 8.11 -2.34
C PRO A 118 -6.61 9.04 -3.23
N TYR A 119 -6.44 10.36 -3.09
CA TYR A 119 -7.16 11.38 -3.85
C TYR A 119 -6.21 12.38 -4.52
N ASP A 120 -4.91 12.09 -4.54
CA ASP A 120 -3.95 12.93 -5.26
C ASP A 120 -4.10 12.69 -6.77
N ASP A 121 -3.87 13.72 -7.58
CA ASP A 121 -3.80 13.57 -9.03
C ASP A 121 -2.57 12.74 -9.41
N ALA A 122 -2.78 11.67 -10.18
CA ALA A 122 -1.71 10.87 -10.75
C ALA A 122 -1.14 11.56 -12.00
N PRO A 123 0.12 12.01 -11.99
CA PRO A 123 0.70 12.67 -13.15
C PRO A 123 0.88 11.68 -14.30
N MET A 124 0.72 12.16 -15.52
CA MET A 124 1.00 11.37 -16.71
C MET A 124 2.50 11.20 -16.91
N ALA A 125 2.93 9.96 -17.11
CA ALA A 125 4.32 9.66 -17.40
C ALA A 125 4.74 10.39 -18.69
N PRO A 126 5.88 11.11 -18.70
CA PRO A 126 6.30 11.85 -19.88
C PRO A 126 6.40 10.96 -21.12
N GLY A 127 5.67 11.35 -22.17
CA GLY A 127 5.63 10.62 -23.44
C GLY A 127 4.68 9.44 -23.49
N SER A 128 3.98 9.11 -22.40
CA SER A 128 2.93 8.10 -22.42
C SER A 128 1.63 8.65 -23.00
N ALA A 129 1.01 7.88 -23.88
CA ALA A 129 -0.35 8.01 -24.39
C ALA A 129 -1.27 6.90 -23.88
N TRP A 130 -0.72 5.89 -23.18
CA TRP A 130 -1.46 4.77 -22.62
C TRP A 130 -1.11 4.54 -21.15
N GLN A 131 -1.57 5.47 -20.31
CA GLN A 131 -1.56 5.28 -18.87
C GLN A 131 -2.79 4.49 -18.43
N ASP A 132 -2.58 3.54 -17.53
CA ASP A 132 -3.57 2.58 -17.09
C ASP A 132 -3.47 2.35 -15.59
N PHE A 133 -4.56 1.88 -14.98
CA PHE A 133 -4.62 1.56 -13.56
C PHE A 133 -4.55 0.06 -13.34
N GLU A 134 -3.92 -0.36 -12.24
CA GLU A 134 -3.96 -1.74 -11.77
C GLU A 134 -4.56 -1.79 -10.37
N LEU A 135 -5.77 -2.33 -10.25
CA LEU A 135 -6.42 -2.49 -8.95
C LEU A 135 -5.77 -3.61 -8.16
N GLU A 136 -5.20 -3.27 -7.00
CA GLU A 136 -4.50 -4.20 -6.14
C GLU A 136 -4.94 -4.15 -4.67
N ILE A 137 -4.56 -5.21 -3.96
CA ILE A 137 -4.61 -5.27 -2.50
C ILE A 137 -3.17 -5.41 -2.00
N ALA A 138 -2.69 -4.41 -1.29
CA ALA A 138 -1.37 -4.44 -0.66
C ALA A 138 -1.48 -4.97 0.77
N ALA A 139 -0.72 -6.01 1.07
CA ALA A 139 -0.49 -6.47 2.44
C ALA A 139 0.58 -5.62 3.11
N VAL A 140 0.29 -5.06 4.28
CA VAL A 140 1.25 -4.30 5.09
C VAL A 140 1.93 -5.26 6.05
N ILE A 141 3.25 -5.43 5.87
CA ILE A 141 4.07 -6.29 6.71
C ILE A 141 4.53 -5.51 7.93
N GLY A 142 4.36 -6.10 9.12
CA GLY A 142 4.78 -5.51 10.38
C GLY A 142 6.25 -5.77 10.67
N THR A 143 6.54 -6.39 11.81
CA THR A 143 7.87 -6.95 12.07
C THR A 143 8.08 -8.13 11.12
N GLY A 144 8.82 -7.89 10.05
CA GLY A 144 9.13 -8.92 9.05
C GLY A 144 10.03 -10.03 9.60
N GLY A 145 10.55 -10.85 8.69
CA GLY A 145 11.52 -11.89 9.02
C GLY A 145 12.16 -12.46 7.75
N GLN A 146 12.90 -13.55 7.91
CA GLN A 146 13.59 -14.23 6.84
C GLN A 146 13.14 -15.70 6.80
N ASP A 147 12.96 -16.24 5.59
CA ASP A 147 12.62 -17.67 5.35
C ASP A 147 11.42 -18.15 6.19
N LEU A 148 10.38 -17.32 6.25
CA LEU A 148 9.18 -17.56 7.04
C LEU A 148 8.36 -18.73 6.46
N SER A 149 7.77 -19.54 7.33
CA SER A 149 6.69 -20.45 6.93
C SER A 149 5.45 -19.66 6.48
N VAL A 150 4.50 -20.32 5.82
CA VAL A 150 3.25 -19.68 5.37
C VAL A 150 2.49 -19.08 6.57
N GLU A 151 2.41 -19.82 7.67
CA GLU A 151 1.72 -19.39 8.89
C GLU A 151 2.43 -18.21 9.55
N GLN A 152 3.76 -18.21 9.57
CA GLN A 152 4.55 -17.09 10.08
C GLN A 152 4.40 -15.84 9.20
N ALA A 153 4.37 -16.02 7.87
CA ALA A 153 4.15 -14.94 6.93
C ALA A 153 2.75 -14.31 7.10
N GLU A 154 1.72 -15.13 7.29
CA GLU A 154 0.35 -14.65 7.56
C GLU A 154 0.30 -13.84 8.87
N GLN A 155 0.95 -14.31 9.93
CA GLN A 155 1.05 -13.59 11.21
C GLN A 155 1.84 -12.28 11.11
N ALA A 156 2.76 -12.16 10.15
CA ALA A 156 3.52 -10.94 9.92
C ALA A 156 2.69 -9.83 9.21
N ILE A 157 1.55 -10.18 8.61
CA ILE A 157 0.65 -9.19 7.99
C ILE A 157 -0.14 -8.47 9.09
N ILE A 158 0.06 -7.16 9.20
CA ILE A 158 -0.59 -6.33 10.22
C ILE A 158 -1.78 -5.54 9.70
N GLY A 159 -2.00 -5.57 8.38
CA GLY A 159 -3.11 -4.88 7.75
C GLY A 159 -3.06 -4.99 6.23
N TYR A 160 -4.08 -4.41 5.62
CA TYR A 160 -4.22 -4.34 4.17
C TYR A 160 -4.64 -2.93 3.77
N THR A 161 -4.27 -2.53 2.57
CA THR A 161 -4.79 -1.33 1.91
C THR A 161 -5.09 -1.64 0.45
N ILE A 162 -5.96 -0.84 -0.16
CA ILE A 162 -6.05 -0.79 -1.61
C ILE A 162 -4.80 -0.10 -2.13
N PHE A 163 -4.27 -0.61 -3.25
CA PHE A 163 -3.16 -0.02 -3.98
C PHE A 163 -3.57 0.09 -5.45
N ASN A 164 -3.10 1.15 -6.12
CA ASN A 164 -3.28 1.30 -7.55
C ASN A 164 -1.88 1.48 -8.15
N ASP A 165 -1.40 0.46 -8.86
CA ASP A 165 -0.16 0.57 -9.62
C ASP A 165 -0.45 1.26 -10.95
N TRP A 166 0.02 2.50 -11.08
CA TRP A 166 -0.16 3.28 -12.29
C TRP A 166 0.88 2.86 -13.33
N SER A 167 0.43 2.21 -14.40
CA SER A 167 1.32 1.69 -15.43
C SER A 167 1.20 2.51 -16.73
N ALA A 168 2.34 2.97 -17.26
CA ALA A 168 2.43 3.53 -18.60
C ALA A 168 2.68 2.40 -19.61
N ARG A 169 1.61 1.77 -20.11
CA ARG A 169 1.66 0.51 -20.88
C ARG A 169 2.44 0.59 -22.18
N ASP A 170 2.39 1.75 -22.83
CA ASP A 170 3.12 2.02 -24.06
C ASP A 170 4.62 2.16 -23.81
N LEU A 171 5.02 2.80 -22.71
CA LEU A 171 6.42 2.86 -22.29
C LEU A 171 6.91 1.48 -21.82
N GLN A 172 6.12 0.77 -21.01
CA GLN A 172 6.42 -0.57 -20.49
C GLN A 172 6.74 -1.56 -21.62
N GLN A 173 6.02 -1.51 -22.74
CA GLN A 173 6.28 -2.37 -23.91
C GLN A 173 7.63 -2.11 -24.58
N LEU A 174 8.25 -0.94 -24.36
CA LEU A 174 9.56 -0.59 -24.90
C LEU A 174 10.71 -1.00 -23.97
N GLU A 175 10.42 -1.37 -22.72
CA GLU A 175 11.43 -1.64 -21.68
C GLU A 175 12.16 -2.98 -21.85
N GLY A 176 11.63 -3.88 -22.69
CA GLY A 176 12.29 -5.12 -23.11
C GLY A 176 11.97 -6.33 -22.24
#